data_AF-A0A3P7XD31-F1
#
_entry.id   AF-A0A3P7XD31-F1
#
_cell.length_a   1.000
_cell.length_b   1.000
_cell.length_c   1.000
_cell.angle_alpha   90.00
_cell.angle_beta   90.00
_cell.angle_gamma   90.00
#
_symmetry.space_group_name_H-M   'P 1'
#
loop_
_entity.id
_entity.type
_entity.pdbx_description
1 polymer ?
#
loop_
_entity_poly.entity_id
_entity_poly.type
_entity_poly.pdbx_seq_one_letter_code
_entity_poly.pdbx_strand_id
1 'polypeptide(L)'
;MDKSIKHFCNVDPMMFFSFPPKEAPIAPPTLDLHVYPPFAEFIGESSPQLGVERRPNGDAASEFGGASKHVLTNAGSSRMVFKVSPVYAFLDSGASMDLQIMRTEGPTRNDKLIIMYKEAKRTEKDPKKSFDNEGVTAKKVLPLITRDVEET
;
A
#
# COMPACT_ATOMS: atom_id res chain seq x y z
N MET A 1 57.65 -54.65 30.73
CA MET A 1 57.90 -53.18 30.70
C MET A 1 57.07 -52.65 29.55
N ASP A 2 55.78 -52.50 29.81
CA ASP A 2 54.73 -52.44 28.79
C ASP A 2 54.29 -51.00 28.63
N LYS A 3 54.57 -50.42 27.46
CA LYS A 3 54.16 -49.05 27.14
C LYS A 3 52.71 -49.08 26.66
N SER A 4 51.80 -48.77 27.58
CA SER A 4 50.38 -48.53 27.31
C SER A 4 50.21 -47.30 26.42
N ILE A 5 49.79 -47.51 25.17
CA ILE A 5 49.36 -46.45 24.25
C ILE A 5 47.87 -46.21 24.53
N LYS A 6 47.55 -45.06 25.12
CA LYS A 6 46.17 -44.63 25.38
C LYS A 6 45.56 -44.14 24.06
N HIS A 7 44.54 -44.82 23.57
CA HIS A 7 43.72 -44.37 22.45
C HIS A 7 42.99 -43.08 22.83
N PHE A 8 43.50 -41.95 22.33
CA PHE A 8 42.80 -40.67 22.36
C PHE A 8 41.77 -40.62 21.24
N CYS A 9 40.53 -40.34 21.63
CA CYS A 9 39.49 -39.69 20.82
C CYS A 9 38.97 -40.46 19.59
N ASN A 10 37.96 -41.30 19.81
CA ASN A 10 37.01 -41.65 18.76
C ASN A 10 36.00 -40.50 18.62
N VAL A 11 36.37 -39.44 17.90
CA VAL A 11 35.42 -38.38 17.51
C VAL A 11 34.82 -38.82 16.18
N ASP A 12 33.54 -39.15 16.21
CA ASP A 12 32.78 -39.50 15.01
C ASP A 12 32.78 -38.31 14.03
N PRO A 13 33.34 -38.45 12.82
CA PRO A 13 33.42 -37.36 11.84
C PRO A 13 32.04 -36.89 11.35
N MET A 14 30.97 -37.60 11.65
CA MET A 14 29.59 -37.19 11.34
C MET A 14 29.04 -36.08 12.26
N MET A 15 29.65 -35.83 13.42
CA MET A 15 29.15 -34.82 14.38
C MET A 15 29.40 -33.37 13.93
N PHE A 16 30.20 -33.13 12.89
CA PHE A 16 30.51 -31.80 12.35
C PHE A 16 29.61 -31.34 11.19
N PHE A 17 28.72 -32.20 10.69
CA PHE A 17 27.82 -31.89 9.57
C PHE A 17 26.37 -31.69 10.02
N SER A 18 26.15 -31.07 11.18
CA SER A 18 24.84 -30.47 11.45
C SER A 18 24.73 -29.23 10.56
N PHE A 19 24.23 -29.42 9.34
CA PHE A 19 23.81 -28.31 8.51
C PHE A 19 22.83 -27.49 9.34
N PRO A 20 23.03 -26.16 9.48
CA PRO A 20 22.00 -25.33 10.07
C PRO A 20 20.70 -25.63 9.32
N PRO A 21 19.57 -25.83 10.01
CA PRO A 21 18.31 -26.08 9.33
C PRO A 21 18.16 -24.98 8.29
N LYS A 22 18.07 -25.36 7.00
CA LYS A 22 17.77 -24.41 5.92
C LYS A 22 16.51 -23.70 6.36
N GLU A 23 16.65 -22.45 6.77
CA GLU A 23 15.52 -21.59 7.05
C GLU A 23 14.66 -21.66 5.80
N ALA A 24 13.44 -22.20 5.95
CA ALA A 24 12.56 -22.42 4.81
C ALA A 24 12.42 -21.06 4.11
N PRO A 25 12.49 -21.00 2.77
CA PRO A 25 12.27 -19.75 2.06
C PRO A 25 10.98 -19.13 2.59
N ILE A 26 11.08 -17.92 3.13
CA ILE A 26 9.93 -17.20 3.66
C ILE A 26 8.90 -17.18 2.53
N ALA A 27 7.76 -17.84 2.75
CA ALA A 27 6.73 -17.92 1.72
C ALA A 27 6.38 -16.48 1.29
N PRO A 28 6.31 -16.19 -0.02
CA PRO A 28 6.01 -14.84 -0.47
C PRO A 28 4.68 -14.39 0.15
N PRO A 29 4.55 -13.10 0.53
CA PRO A 29 3.33 -12.61 1.13
C PRO A 29 2.17 -12.87 0.17
N THR A 30 1.12 -13.54 0.65
CA THR A 30 -0.07 -13.85 -0.17
C THR A 30 -0.77 -12.58 -0.64
N LEU A 31 -0.65 -11.50 0.14
CA LEU A 31 -1.22 -10.18 -0.15
C LEU A 31 -0.15 -9.09 -0.01
N ASP A 32 0.19 -8.44 -1.12
CA ASP A 32 1.06 -7.27 -1.12
C ASP A 32 0.52 -6.19 -2.07
N LEU A 33 0.11 -5.06 -1.49
CA LEU A 33 -0.45 -3.93 -2.23
C LEU A 33 0.55 -2.78 -2.26
N HIS A 34 1.11 -2.55 -3.44
CA HIS A 34 1.99 -1.43 -3.72
C HIS A 34 1.18 -0.24 -4.23
N VAL A 35 1.53 0.97 -3.78
CA VAL A 35 0.84 2.22 -4.16
C VAL A 35 1.88 3.23 -4.56
N TYR A 36 1.79 3.74 -5.79
CA TYR A 36 2.73 4.72 -6.34
C TYR A 36 2.00 5.86 -7.06
N PRO A 37 2.27 7.14 -6.77
CA PRO A 37 3.14 7.65 -5.71
C PRO A 37 2.66 7.25 -4.30
N PRO A 38 3.54 7.21 -3.28
CA PRO A 38 3.21 6.75 -1.93
C PRO A 38 2.48 7.79 -1.06
N PHE A 39 2.24 9.00 -1.58
CA PHE A 39 1.45 10.06 -0.96
C PHE A 39 0.80 10.90 -2.05
N ALA A 40 -0.35 11.50 -1.76
CA ALA A 40 -1.02 12.45 -2.64
C ALA A 40 -0.68 13.88 -2.19
N GLU A 41 -0.37 14.76 -3.13
CA GLU A 41 -0.14 16.19 -2.85
C GLU A 41 -1.22 17.04 -3.49
N PHE A 42 -1.72 18.00 -2.72
CA PHE A 42 -2.73 18.97 -3.13
C PHE A 42 -2.27 20.38 -2.76
N ILE A 43 -2.65 21.35 -3.58
CA ILE A 43 -2.53 22.76 -3.28
C ILE A 43 -3.86 23.19 -2.64
N GLY A 44 -3.82 23.81 -1.46
CA GLY A 44 -5.02 24.31 -0.80
C GLY A 44 -5.03 25.82 -0.68
N GLU A 45 -6.21 26.39 -0.49
CA GLU A 45 -6.39 27.83 -0.29
C GLU A 45 -6.20 28.18 1.19
N SER A 46 -5.26 29.08 1.46
CA SER A 46 -5.09 29.69 2.77
C SER A 46 -5.95 30.95 2.87
N SER A 47 -7.08 30.85 3.57
CA SER A 47 -7.89 31.93 4.22
C SER A 47 -9.24 32.29 3.57
N PRO A 48 -10.32 32.47 4.37
CA PRO A 48 -11.57 33.09 3.92
C PRO A 48 -11.49 34.60 4.18
N GLN A 49 -11.19 35.42 3.17
CA GLN A 49 -11.59 36.84 3.01
C GLN A 49 -10.69 37.60 2.02
N LEU A 50 -11.11 37.76 0.76
CA LEU A 50 -11.44 39.04 0.10
C LEU A 50 -11.74 38.76 -1.38
N GLY A 51 -12.72 39.48 -1.93
CA GLY A 51 -13.40 39.15 -3.18
C GLY A 51 -12.53 38.83 -4.40
N VAL A 52 -12.96 37.79 -5.12
CA VAL A 52 -12.45 37.42 -6.45
C VAL A 52 -12.85 38.51 -7.45
N GLU A 53 -11.89 39.32 -7.89
CA GLU A 53 -12.04 40.15 -9.09
C GLU A 53 -12.07 39.23 -10.31
N ARG A 54 -13.27 39.03 -10.87
CA ARG A 54 -13.45 38.30 -12.12
C ARG A 54 -12.66 39.00 -13.22
N ARG A 55 -11.71 38.29 -13.86
CA ARG A 55 -11.09 38.80 -15.08
C ARG A 55 -12.17 38.99 -16.16
N PRO A 56 -12.15 40.07 -16.93
CA PRO A 56 -13.20 40.38 -17.92
C PRO A 56 -13.22 39.45 -19.14
N ASN A 57 -12.33 38.45 -19.24
CA ASN A 57 -12.10 37.67 -20.46
C ASN A 57 -12.54 36.19 -20.37
N GLY A 58 -13.52 35.85 -19.53
CA GLY A 58 -14.25 34.56 -19.63
C GLY A 58 -13.49 33.27 -19.29
N ASP A 59 -12.17 33.31 -19.13
CA ASP A 59 -11.38 32.18 -18.67
C ASP A 59 -11.38 32.13 -17.14
N ALA A 60 -12.21 31.26 -16.56
CA ALA A 60 -12.21 30.97 -15.14
C ALA A 60 -10.84 30.38 -14.75
N ALA A 61 -10.12 31.08 -13.87
CA ALA A 61 -8.95 30.52 -13.18
C ALA A 61 -9.40 29.29 -12.37
N SER A 62 -8.61 28.22 -12.38
CA SER A 62 -8.90 26.98 -11.65
C SER A 62 -8.98 27.25 -10.14
N GLU A 63 -10.20 27.40 -9.62
CA GLU A 63 -10.55 27.49 -8.20
C GLU A 63 -10.10 26.18 -7.50
N PHE A 64 -9.17 26.25 -6.54
CA PHE A 64 -8.16 25.19 -6.30
C PHE A 64 -8.71 23.90 -5.67
N GLY A 65 -9.16 22.98 -6.52
CA GLY A 65 -9.27 21.54 -6.27
C GLY A 65 -8.21 20.76 -7.04
N GLY A 66 -7.43 19.93 -6.36
CA GLY A 66 -6.36 19.13 -6.99
C GLY A 66 -6.79 17.70 -7.31
N ALA A 67 -6.15 17.09 -8.30
CA ALA A 67 -6.29 15.68 -8.62
C ALA A 67 -4.95 14.95 -8.50
N SER A 68 -4.92 13.85 -7.77
CA SER A 68 -3.75 12.98 -7.63
C SER A 68 -4.05 11.61 -8.21
N LYS A 69 -3.18 11.12 -9.11
CA LYS A 69 -3.30 9.80 -9.72
C LYS A 69 -2.29 8.85 -9.08
N HIS A 70 -2.78 7.70 -8.61
CA HIS A 70 -1.98 6.64 -8.03
C HIS A 70 -2.19 5.34 -8.80
N VAL A 71 -1.16 4.52 -8.88
CA VAL A 71 -1.22 3.15 -9.40
C VAL A 71 -1.19 2.21 -8.21
N LEU A 72 -2.23 1.39 -8.09
CA LEU A 72 -2.35 0.29 -7.14
C LEU A 72 -1.90 -1.00 -7.85
N THR A 73 -0.83 -1.62 -7.37
CA THR A 73 -0.29 -2.86 -7.95
C THR A 73 -0.37 -3.99 -6.92
N ASN A 74 -0.98 -5.10 -7.31
CA ASN A 74 -0.96 -6.32 -6.51
C ASN A 74 0.33 -7.10 -6.81
N ALA A 75 1.32 -6.96 -5.91
CA ALA A 75 2.57 -7.72 -5.96
C ALA A 75 2.46 -9.10 -5.29
N GLY A 76 1.33 -9.40 -4.65
CA GLY A 76 1.05 -10.70 -4.04
C GLY A 76 0.69 -11.79 -5.05
N SER A 77 0.72 -13.04 -4.60
CA SER A 77 0.41 -14.22 -5.42
C SER A 77 -1.08 -14.52 -5.54
N SER A 78 -1.92 -13.95 -4.66
CA SER A 78 -3.36 -14.20 -4.64
C SER A 78 -4.15 -13.03 -5.22
N ARG A 79 -5.35 -13.34 -5.74
CA ARG A 79 -6.34 -12.30 -6.09
C ARG A 79 -6.80 -11.61 -4.82
N MET A 80 -6.88 -10.29 -4.84
CA MET A 80 -7.37 -9.52 -3.70
C MET A 80 -8.62 -8.73 -4.05
N VAL A 81 -9.40 -8.43 -3.02
CA VAL A 81 -10.44 -7.41 -3.06
C VAL A 81 -10.01 -6.28 -2.15
N PHE A 82 -10.14 -5.05 -2.63
CA PHE A 82 -9.83 -3.86 -1.84
C PHE A 82 -11.05 -2.94 -1.73
N LYS A 83 -11.02 -2.12 -0.68
CA LYS A 83 -12.03 -1.16 -0.30
C LYS A 83 -11.38 0.20 -0.07
N VAL A 84 -11.92 1.20 -0.75
CA VAL A 84 -11.68 2.62 -0.51
C VAL A 84 -13.05 3.26 -0.39
N SER A 85 -13.55 3.43 0.84
CA SER A 85 -14.95 3.82 1.09
C SER A 85 -15.42 4.98 0.20
N PRO A 86 -16.49 4.82 -0.61
CA PRO A 86 -17.45 3.71 -0.68
C PRO A 86 -17.16 2.63 -1.76
N VAL A 87 -16.03 2.70 -2.46
CA VAL A 87 -15.68 1.88 -3.63
C VAL A 87 -15.07 0.54 -3.22
N TYR A 88 -15.43 -0.51 -3.94
CA TYR A 88 -14.87 -1.87 -3.81
C TYR A 88 -14.50 -2.39 -5.18
N ALA A 89 -13.34 -3.03 -5.31
CA ALA A 89 -12.93 -3.66 -6.56
C ALA A 89 -11.98 -4.84 -6.32
N PHE A 90 -11.88 -5.70 -7.34
CA PHE A 90 -10.92 -6.78 -7.37
C PHE A 90 -9.64 -6.34 -8.05
N LEU A 91 -8.52 -6.93 -7.62
CA LEU A 91 -7.22 -6.78 -8.25
C LEU A 91 -6.56 -8.17 -8.33
N ASP A 92 -6.37 -8.65 -9.55
CA ASP A 92 -5.73 -9.94 -9.79
C ASP A 92 -4.23 -9.88 -9.45
N SER A 93 -3.60 -11.04 -9.22
CA SER A 93 -2.17 -11.12 -8.93
C SER A 93 -1.36 -10.58 -10.12
N GLY A 94 -0.41 -9.69 -9.84
CA GLY A 94 0.40 -9.00 -10.85
C GLY A 94 -0.34 -7.89 -11.61
N ALA A 95 -1.64 -7.70 -11.39
CA ALA A 95 -2.40 -6.64 -12.03
C ALA A 95 -2.18 -5.28 -11.34
N SER A 96 -2.35 -4.22 -12.12
CA SER A 96 -2.31 -2.84 -11.64
C SER A 96 -3.60 -2.11 -12.02
N MET A 97 -4.00 -1.14 -11.20
CA MET A 97 -5.15 -0.29 -11.47
C MET A 97 -4.91 1.15 -11.01
N ASP A 98 -5.48 2.10 -11.75
CA ASP A 98 -5.41 3.51 -11.44
C ASP A 98 -6.44 3.90 -10.36
N LEU A 99 -6.00 4.64 -9.35
CA LEU A 99 -6.80 5.31 -8.34
C LEU A 99 -6.61 6.82 -8.49
N GLN A 100 -7.68 7.51 -8.89
CA GLN A 100 -7.70 8.96 -8.97
C GLN A 100 -8.39 9.54 -7.73
N ILE A 101 -7.71 10.46 -7.05
CA ILE A 101 -8.21 11.16 -5.87
C ILE A 101 -8.44 12.60 -6.29
N MET A 102 -9.69 13.04 -6.25
CA MET A 102 -10.06 14.44 -6.48
C MET A 102 -10.35 15.09 -5.14
N ARG A 103 -9.74 16.23 -4.91
CA ARG A 103 -10.01 17.09 -3.76
C ARG A 103 -10.80 18.29 -4.25
N THR A 104 -11.95 18.52 -3.60
CA THR A 104 -12.69 19.76 -3.75
C THR A 104 -12.00 20.88 -2.97
N GLU A 105 -12.29 22.13 -3.33
CA GLU A 105 -11.91 23.30 -2.56
C GLU A 105 -12.18 23.13 -1.05
N GLY A 106 -11.26 23.61 -0.21
CA GLY A 106 -11.37 23.48 1.23
C GLY A 106 -10.07 23.80 1.96
N PRO A 107 -10.14 23.94 3.29
CA PRO A 107 -9.00 24.32 4.11
C PRO A 107 -7.87 23.30 4.01
N THR A 108 -6.64 23.76 4.21
CA THR A 108 -5.47 22.88 4.31
C THR A 108 -5.61 21.97 5.53
N ARG A 109 -5.60 20.66 5.27
CA ARG A 109 -5.79 19.59 6.26
C ARG A 109 -4.91 18.41 5.89
N ASN A 110 -4.37 17.76 6.92
CA ASN A 110 -3.62 16.52 6.76
C ASN A 110 -4.61 15.37 6.85
N ASP A 111 -5.02 14.87 5.69
CA ASP A 111 -5.96 13.75 5.59
C ASP A 111 -5.21 12.46 5.27
N LYS A 112 -5.90 11.33 5.42
CA LYS A 112 -5.37 10.02 5.05
C LYS A 112 -6.43 9.18 4.37
N LEU A 113 -6.07 8.54 3.26
CA LEU A 113 -6.89 7.55 2.61
C LEU A 113 -6.48 6.16 3.09
N ILE A 114 -7.44 5.39 3.62
CA ILE A 114 -7.18 4.02 4.09
C ILE A 114 -7.70 3.06 3.02
N ILE A 115 -6.78 2.33 2.41
CA ILE A 115 -7.08 1.25 1.47
C ILE A 115 -7.06 -0.05 2.27
N MET A 116 -8.22 -0.65 2.47
CA MET A 116 -8.32 -1.95 3.12
C MET A 116 -8.34 -3.02 2.03
N TYR A 117 -7.61 -4.11 2.21
CA TYR A 117 -7.57 -5.18 1.22
C TYR A 117 -7.48 -6.54 1.90
N LYS A 118 -7.97 -7.55 1.21
CA LYS A 118 -8.03 -8.93 1.70
C LYS A 118 -7.98 -9.89 0.53
N GLU A 119 -7.71 -11.15 0.84
CA GLU A 119 -7.72 -12.21 -0.15
C GLU A 119 -9.15 -12.48 -0.64
N ALA A 120 -9.28 -12.67 -1.95
CA ALA A 120 -10.54 -12.93 -2.62
C ALA A 120 -10.51 -14.24 -3.38
N LYS A 121 -11.63 -14.97 -3.35
CA LYS A 121 -11.80 -16.18 -4.17
C LYS A 121 -11.96 -15.81 -5.64
N ARG A 122 -11.37 -16.59 -6.54
CA ARG A 122 -11.51 -16.40 -8.00
C ARG A 122 -12.94 -16.59 -8.50
N THR A 123 -13.76 -17.34 -7.76
CA THR A 123 -15.16 -17.63 -8.12
C THR A 123 -16.10 -16.44 -7.92
N GLU A 124 -15.71 -15.46 -7.08
CA GLU A 124 -16.59 -14.35 -6.71
C GLU A 124 -16.56 -13.22 -7.74
N LYS A 125 -17.76 -12.71 -8.05
CA LYS A 125 -17.99 -11.60 -9.00
C LYS A 125 -18.39 -10.29 -8.32
N ASP A 126 -18.94 -10.37 -7.10
CA ASP A 126 -19.38 -9.20 -6.33
C ASP A 126 -18.27 -8.76 -5.35
N PRO A 127 -17.57 -7.63 -5.55
CA PRO A 127 -16.47 -7.21 -4.68
C PRO A 127 -16.93 -6.83 -3.28
N LYS A 128 -18.13 -6.25 -3.14
CA LYS A 128 -18.68 -5.91 -1.82
C LYS A 128 -18.95 -7.15 -0.97
N LYS A 129 -19.67 -8.13 -1.51
CA LYS A 129 -19.93 -9.41 -0.82
C LYS A 129 -18.64 -10.16 -0.53
N SER A 130 -17.71 -10.15 -1.49
CA SER A 130 -16.38 -10.73 -1.30
C SER A 130 -15.67 -10.10 -0.13
N PHE A 131 -15.71 -8.76 0.00
CA PHE A 131 -15.11 -8.01 1.10
C PHE A 131 -15.77 -8.27 2.47
N ASP A 132 -17.05 -8.64 2.51
CA ASP A 132 -17.76 -8.94 3.76
C ASP A 132 -17.51 -10.38 4.28
N ASN A 133 -16.95 -11.29 3.46
CA ASN A 133 -16.55 -12.63 3.93
C ASN A 133 -15.53 -12.59 5.07
N GLU A 134 -15.51 -13.63 5.91
CA GLU A 134 -14.47 -13.82 6.91
C GLU A 134 -13.08 -13.98 6.27
N GLY A 135 -12.09 -13.26 6.80
CA GLY A 135 -10.72 -13.29 6.29
C GLY A 135 -9.83 -12.23 6.94
N VAL A 136 -8.52 -12.37 6.77
CA VAL A 136 -7.55 -11.39 7.28
C VAL A 136 -7.61 -10.13 6.41
N THR A 137 -7.92 -9.00 7.04
CA THR A 137 -7.95 -7.70 6.37
C THR A 137 -6.66 -6.94 6.65
N ALA A 138 -5.90 -6.67 5.61
CA ALA A 138 -4.74 -5.79 5.64
C ALA A 138 -5.13 -4.35 5.30
N LYS A 139 -4.29 -3.39 5.68
CA LYS A 139 -4.54 -1.95 5.49
C LYS A 139 -3.30 -1.26 4.97
N LYS A 140 -3.48 -0.43 3.95
CA LYS A 140 -2.47 0.53 3.46
C LYS A 140 -2.99 1.94 3.71
N VAL A 141 -2.15 2.78 4.33
CA VAL A 141 -2.47 4.18 4.56
C VAL A 141 -1.74 5.00 3.50
N LEU A 142 -2.50 5.80 2.76
CA LEU A 142 -1.99 6.77 1.78
C LEU A 142 -2.17 8.18 2.37
N PRO A 143 -1.09 8.87 2.73
CA PRO A 143 -1.16 10.25 3.22
C PRO A 143 -1.68 11.19 2.13
N LEU A 144 -2.60 12.09 2.50
CA LEU A 144 -3.10 13.16 1.64
C LEU A 144 -2.58 14.48 2.21
N ILE A 145 -1.56 15.03 1.56
CA ILE A 145 -0.84 16.22 2.01
C ILE A 145 -1.43 17.43 1.28
N THR A 146 -1.75 18.48 2.05
CA THR A 146 -2.05 19.80 1.47
C THR A 146 -0.91 20.75 1.77
N ARG A 147 -0.51 21.55 0.78
CA ARG A 147 0.38 22.68 1.00
C ARG A 147 -0.40 23.98 0.80
N ASP A 148 -0.17 24.95 1.68
CA ASP A 148 -0.62 26.32 1.47
C ASP A 148 0.21 26.96 0.35
N VAL A 149 -0.42 27.82 -0.46
CA VAL A 149 0.32 28.67 -1.39
C VAL A 149 0.86 29.84 -0.57
N GLU A 150 2.15 29.81 -0.22
CA GLU A 150 2.81 31.01 0.30
C GLU A 150 2.98 32.01 -0.85
N GLU A 151 2.27 33.14 -0.80
CA GLU A 151 2.53 34.27 -1.68
C GLU A 151 3.90 34.89 -1.32
N THR A 152 4.90 34.68 -2.19
CA THR A 152 6.17 35.43 -2.18
C THR A 152 6.06 36.74 -2.93
#